data_AF-A0A1Q6QXZ1-F1
#
_entry.id   AF-A0A1Q6QXZ1-F1
#
_cell.length_a   1.000
_cell.length_b   1.000
_cell.length_c   1.000
_cell.angle_alpha   90.00
_cell.angle_beta   90.00
_cell.angle_gamma   90.00
#
_symmetry.space_group_name_H-M   'P 1'
#
loop_
_entity.id
_entity.type
_entity.pdbx_description
1 polymer ?
#
loop_
_entity_poly.entity_id
_entity_poly.type
_entity_poly.pdbx_seq_one_letter_code
_entity_poly.pdbx_strand_id
1 'polypeptide(L)'
;MLIGIIFILLFVLASGGQMCFNKFYQQNVENTLVSHYIYLLVMSFLAAICYYILADFNLQIDTMSFIYALMACLVIVACQILTLICMANVNLTMVTVSTNAGNLLWPTLFGMIFLNEKISTTTIIGIVFILLAFFVPFIFNYNEIKNDKTTKIGYIICILLFLVSGHVNSINKLFTLSNSSTSNSSYLSWINIIMFPLVLLVFVFL
;
A
#
# COMPACT_ATOMS: atom_id res chain seq x y z
N MET A 1 7.21 -3.34 26.73
CA MET A 1 7.82 -4.30 25.78
C MET A 1 6.87 -5.46 25.45
N LEU A 2 6.34 -6.19 26.43
CA LEU A 2 5.41 -7.32 26.20
C LEU A 2 4.13 -6.93 25.44
N ILE A 3 3.48 -5.83 25.84
CA ILE A 3 2.27 -5.30 25.18
C ILE A 3 2.56 -4.95 23.70
N GLY A 4 3.72 -4.37 23.41
CA GLY A 4 4.13 -4.07 22.03
C GLY A 4 4.31 -5.31 21.17
N ILE A 5 4.90 -6.38 21.73
CA ILE A 5 5.07 -7.67 21.03
C ILE A 5 3.71 -8.28 20.70
N ILE A 6 2.74 -8.19 21.61
CA ILE A 6 1.38 -8.68 21.39
C ILE A 6 0.71 -7.94 20.22
N PHE A 7 0.84 -6.61 20.16
CA PHE A 7 0.31 -5.82 19.04
C PHE A 7 0.99 -6.17 17.71
N ILE A 8 2.30 -6.38 17.71
CA ILE A 8 3.03 -6.81 16.50
C ILE A 8 2.55 -8.18 16.03
N LEU A 9 2.37 -9.15 16.95
CA LEU A 9 1.85 -10.48 16.60
C LEU A 9 0.44 -10.41 16.03
N LEU A 10 -0.45 -9.63 16.65
CA LEU A 10 -1.80 -9.41 16.14
C LEU A 10 -1.78 -8.77 14.75
N PHE A 11 -0.90 -7.79 14.52
CA PHE A 11 -0.73 -7.16 13.20
C PHE A 11 -0.23 -8.16 12.16
N VAL A 12 0.74 -9.01 12.49
CA VAL A 12 1.24 -10.06 11.59
C VAL A 12 0.14 -11.07 11.24
N LEU A 13 -0.65 -11.50 12.23
CA LEU A 13 -1.77 -12.42 11.99
C LEU A 13 -2.87 -11.78 11.14
N ALA A 14 -3.21 -10.52 11.40
CA ALA A 14 -4.23 -9.79 10.64
C ALA A 14 -3.77 -9.55 9.19
N SER A 15 -2.54 -9.09 8.98
CA SER A 15 -1.98 -8.83 7.64
C SER A 15 -1.77 -10.11 6.84
N GLY A 16 -1.29 -11.19 7.46
CA GLY A 16 -1.23 -12.51 6.83
C GLY A 16 -2.61 -13.06 6.48
N GLY A 17 -3.58 -12.94 7.40
CA GLY A 17 -4.97 -13.30 7.14
C GLY A 17 -5.56 -12.54 5.96
N GLN A 18 -5.37 -11.22 5.90
CA GLN A 18 -5.79 -10.37 4.78
C GLN A 18 -5.22 -10.88 3.45
N MET A 19 -3.93 -11.22 3.39
CA MET A 19 -3.31 -11.75 2.16
C MET A 19 -3.93 -13.09 1.74
N CYS A 20 -4.21 -13.98 2.69
CA CYS A 20 -4.89 -15.25 2.41
C CYS A 20 -6.31 -15.05 1.88
N PHE A 21 -7.11 -14.19 2.52
CA PHE A 21 -8.46 -13.87 2.05
C PHE A 21 -8.47 -13.19 0.69
N ASN A 22 -7.52 -12.29 0.43
CA ASN A 22 -7.38 -11.65 -0.87
C ASN A 22 -7.04 -12.67 -1.96
N LYS A 23 -6.15 -13.61 -1.66
CA LYS A 23 -5.81 -14.69 -2.60
C LYS A 23 -7.01 -15.62 -2.83
N PHE A 24 -7.74 -15.97 -1.78
CA PHE A 24 -8.96 -16.77 -1.89
C PHE A 24 -10.02 -16.05 -2.75
N TYR A 25 -10.23 -14.75 -2.55
CA TYR A 25 -11.12 -13.94 -3.39
C TYR A 25 -10.68 -13.96 -4.86
N GLN A 26 -9.39 -13.72 -5.13
CA GLN A 26 -8.83 -13.72 -6.49
C GLN A 26 -8.87 -15.09 -7.19
N GLN A 27 -8.95 -16.19 -6.44
CA GLN A 27 -9.12 -17.54 -7.01
C GLN A 27 -10.57 -17.84 -7.42
N ASN A 28 -11.55 -17.23 -6.74
CA ASN A 28 -12.97 -17.50 -6.95
C ASN A 28 -13.65 -16.46 -7.86
N VAL A 29 -13.03 -15.29 -8.06
CA VAL A 29 -13.57 -14.20 -8.88
C VAL A 29 -12.64 -13.94 -10.05
N GLU A 30 -13.18 -13.85 -11.26
CA GLU A 30 -12.39 -13.47 -12.43
C GLU A 30 -11.73 -12.11 -12.21
N ASN A 31 -10.42 -12.07 -12.45
CA ASN A 31 -9.58 -10.90 -12.20
C ASN A 31 -9.72 -9.90 -13.36
N THR A 32 -10.91 -9.29 -13.44
CA THR A 32 -11.24 -8.22 -14.37
C THR A 32 -11.02 -6.87 -13.70
N LEU A 33 -10.82 -5.81 -14.48
CA LEU A 33 -10.69 -4.46 -13.93
C LEU A 33 -11.93 -4.10 -13.09
N VAL A 34 -13.11 -4.43 -13.58
CA VAL A 34 -14.40 -4.16 -12.91
C VAL A 34 -14.48 -4.84 -11.54
N SER A 35 -14.10 -6.12 -11.42
CA SER A 35 -14.15 -6.82 -10.13
C SER A 35 -13.20 -6.21 -9.10
N HIS A 36 -12.01 -5.76 -9.51
CA HIS A 36 -11.06 -5.08 -8.62
C HIS A 36 -11.54 -3.71 -8.15
N TYR A 37 -12.18 -2.92 -9.04
CA TYR A 37 -12.77 -1.63 -8.67
C TYR A 37 -13.95 -1.77 -7.72
N ILE A 38 -14.84 -2.75 -7.96
CA ILE A 38 -15.96 -3.04 -7.05
C ILE A 38 -15.41 -3.47 -5.68
N TYR A 39 -14.40 -4.33 -5.66
CA TYR A 39 -13.73 -4.73 -4.42
C TYR A 39 -13.16 -3.52 -3.67
N LEU A 40 -12.43 -2.62 -4.35
CA LEU A 40 -11.90 -1.40 -3.75
C LEU A 40 -13.01 -0.48 -3.22
N LEU A 41 -14.11 -0.30 -3.96
CA LEU A 41 -15.25 0.50 -3.51
C LEU A 41 -15.87 -0.05 -2.22
N VAL A 42 -16.16 -1.35 -2.19
CA VAL A 42 -16.75 -2.01 -1.02
C VAL A 42 -15.82 -1.94 0.18
N MET A 43 -14.53 -2.25 -0.01
CA MET A 43 -13.55 -2.24 1.07
C MET A 43 -13.29 -0.82 1.59
N SER A 44 -13.21 0.17 0.72
CA SER A 44 -13.03 1.58 1.12
C SER A 44 -14.22 2.10 1.92
N PHE A 45 -15.45 1.79 1.49
CA PHE A 45 -16.66 2.15 2.22
C PHE A 45 -16.73 1.48 3.59
N LEU A 46 -16.47 0.17 3.67
CA LEU A 46 -16.47 -0.55 4.94
C LEU A 46 -15.38 -0.01 5.88
N ALA A 47 -14.18 0.26 5.35
CA ALA A 47 -13.08 0.84 6.11
C ALA A 47 -13.42 2.24 6.65
N ALA A 48 -14.08 3.09 5.85
CA ALA A 48 -14.52 4.41 6.29
C ALA A 48 -15.45 4.31 7.51
N ILE A 49 -16.41 3.37 7.49
CA ILE A 49 -17.34 3.12 8.60
C ILE A 49 -16.58 2.60 9.83
N CYS A 50 -15.69 1.62 9.66
CA CYS A 50 -14.91 1.07 10.78
C CYS A 50 -14.05 2.15 11.45
N TYR A 51 -13.35 2.97 10.66
CA TYR A 51 -12.53 4.06 11.21
C TYR A 51 -13.38 5.21 11.78
N TYR A 52 -14.60 5.40 11.29
CA TYR A 52 -15.54 6.35 11.86
C TYR A 52 -16.00 5.92 13.26
N ILE A 53 -16.30 4.63 13.44
CA ILE A 53 -16.63 4.06 14.76
C ILE A 53 -15.42 4.17 15.70
N LEU A 54 -14.21 3.89 15.20
CA LEU A 54 -12.96 4.06 15.96
C LEU A 54 -12.58 5.52 16.25
N ALA A 55 -13.26 6.48 15.61
CA ALA A 55 -13.12 7.90 15.87
C ALA A 55 -14.19 8.41 16.85
N ASP A 56 -14.86 7.52 17.58
CA ASP A 56 -15.94 7.83 18.53
C ASP A 56 -17.06 8.67 17.90
N PHE A 57 -17.36 8.43 16.61
CA PHE A 57 -18.33 9.17 15.81
C PHE A 57 -18.03 10.68 15.68
N ASN A 58 -16.78 11.10 15.97
CA ASN A 58 -16.35 12.48 15.88
C ASN A 58 -15.29 12.65 14.78
N LEU A 59 -15.76 12.99 13.57
CA LEU A 59 -14.86 13.31 12.44
C LEU A 59 -14.37 14.74 12.55
N GLN A 60 -13.26 14.90 13.24
CA GLN A 60 -12.50 16.14 13.21
C GLN A 60 -11.66 16.17 11.93
N ILE A 61 -11.58 17.34 11.30
CA ILE A 61 -10.68 17.57 10.19
C ILE A 61 -10.03 18.93 10.35
N ASP A 62 -8.71 18.93 10.23
CA ASP A 62 -7.92 20.15 10.09
C ASP A 62 -7.36 20.23 8.67
N THR A 63 -6.97 21.42 8.25
CA THR A 63 -6.44 21.71 6.91
C THR A 63 -5.23 20.83 6.59
N MET A 64 -4.34 20.62 7.57
CA MET A 64 -3.18 19.73 7.41
C MET A 64 -3.60 18.27 7.17
N SER A 65 -4.55 17.78 7.98
CA SER A 65 -5.08 16.42 7.87
C SER A 65 -5.73 16.17 6.50
N PHE A 66 -6.47 17.17 5.99
CA PHE A 66 -7.08 17.09 4.67
C PHE A 66 -6.05 17.01 3.55
N ILE A 67 -4.99 17.85 3.59
CA ILE A 67 -3.92 17.83 2.59
C ILE A 67 -3.21 16.47 2.57
N TYR A 68 -2.83 15.96 3.74
CA TYR A 68 -2.19 14.65 3.83
C TYR A 68 -3.12 13.50 3.42
N ALA A 69 -4.42 13.59 3.70
CA ALA A 69 -5.38 12.57 3.29
C ALA A 69 -5.55 12.55 1.77
N LEU A 70 -5.61 13.74 1.13
CA LEU A 70 -5.69 13.88 -0.31
C LEU A 70 -4.42 13.35 -0.99
N MET A 71 -3.23 13.72 -0.50
CA MET A 71 -1.96 13.20 -1.01
C MET A 71 -1.87 11.68 -0.88
N ALA A 72 -2.22 11.12 0.28
CA ALA A 72 -2.24 9.67 0.50
C ALA A 72 -3.19 8.98 -0.47
N CYS A 73 -4.40 9.52 -0.65
CA CYS A 73 -5.40 8.97 -1.56
C CYS A 73 -4.91 8.94 -3.02
N LEU A 74 -4.32 10.02 -3.52
CA LEU A 74 -3.78 10.05 -4.89
C LEU A 74 -2.70 8.99 -5.11
N VAL A 75 -1.80 8.82 -4.14
CA VAL A 75 -0.75 7.79 -4.18
C VAL A 75 -1.36 6.39 -4.12
N ILE A 76 -2.38 6.15 -3.29
CA ILE A 76 -3.07 4.86 -3.23
C ILE A 76 -3.68 4.52 -4.59
N VAL A 77 -4.44 5.44 -5.21
CA VAL A 77 -5.07 5.21 -6.52
C VAL A 77 -4.02 4.94 -7.60
N ALA A 78 -2.95 5.75 -7.64
CA ALA A 78 -1.84 5.53 -8.58
C ALA A 78 -1.18 4.15 -8.38
N CYS A 79 -0.95 3.75 -7.13
CA CYS A 79 -0.39 2.45 -6.79
C CYS A 79 -1.31 1.30 -7.22
N GLN A 80 -2.63 1.43 -7.06
CA GLN A 80 -3.60 0.41 -7.48
C GLN A 80 -3.64 0.26 -9.00
N ILE A 81 -3.65 1.38 -9.74
CA ILE A 81 -3.60 1.36 -11.21
C ILE A 81 -2.31 0.68 -11.69
N LEU A 82 -1.15 1.07 -11.13
CA LEU A 82 0.13 0.43 -11.46
C LEU A 82 0.14 -1.06 -11.13
N THR A 83 -0.45 -1.47 -10.00
CA THR A 83 -0.56 -2.88 -9.60
C THR A 83 -1.35 -3.68 -10.64
N LEU A 84 -2.50 -3.17 -11.08
CA LEU A 84 -3.32 -3.82 -12.11
C LEU A 84 -2.59 -3.97 -13.45
N ILE A 85 -1.94 -2.90 -13.92
CA ILE A 85 -1.17 -2.95 -15.17
C ILE A 85 0.01 -3.92 -15.02
N CYS A 86 0.64 -3.98 -13.85
CA CYS A 86 1.72 -4.91 -13.56
C CYS A 86 1.22 -6.38 -13.61
N MET A 87 0.09 -6.68 -12.96
CA MET A 87 -0.52 -8.02 -12.96
C MET A 87 -0.94 -8.50 -14.35
N ALA A 88 -1.26 -7.58 -15.27
CA ALA A 88 -1.54 -7.94 -16.67
C ALA A 88 -0.29 -8.42 -17.43
N ASN A 89 0.90 -7.94 -17.04
CA ASN A 89 2.14 -8.09 -17.80
C ASN A 89 3.18 -9.03 -17.14
N VAL A 90 3.15 -9.22 -15.82
CA VAL A 90 4.11 -10.03 -15.05
C VAL A 90 3.42 -10.92 -14.02
N ASN A 91 4.14 -11.94 -13.55
CA ASN A 91 3.65 -12.89 -12.55
C ASN A 91 3.33 -12.18 -11.21
N LEU A 92 2.27 -12.64 -10.53
CA LEU A 92 1.81 -12.16 -9.23
C LEU A 92 2.94 -12.13 -8.18
N THR A 93 3.88 -13.07 -8.23
CA THR A 93 5.04 -13.10 -7.33
C THR A 93 5.90 -11.85 -7.46
N MET A 94 6.11 -11.33 -8.68
CA MET A 94 6.90 -10.12 -8.87
C MET A 94 6.18 -8.88 -8.37
N VAL A 95 4.87 -8.80 -8.63
CA VAL A 95 4.02 -7.71 -8.15
C VAL A 95 4.06 -7.65 -6.62
N THR A 96 3.84 -8.79 -5.95
CA THR A 96 3.80 -8.87 -4.48
C THR A 96 5.15 -8.57 -3.83
N VAL A 97 6.24 -9.12 -4.36
CA VAL A 97 7.59 -8.83 -3.84
C VAL A 97 7.94 -7.35 -4.02
N SER A 98 7.63 -6.76 -5.16
CA SER A 98 7.94 -5.34 -5.45
C SER A 98 7.14 -4.39 -4.57
N THR A 99 5.85 -4.63 -4.41
CA THR A 99 4.99 -3.81 -3.53
C THR A 99 5.43 -3.93 -2.06
N ASN A 100 5.73 -5.14 -1.57
CA ASN A 100 6.14 -5.33 -0.18
C ASN A 100 7.54 -4.75 0.10
N ALA A 101 8.48 -4.92 -0.84
CA ALA A 101 9.81 -4.32 -0.72
C ALA A 101 9.72 -2.79 -0.69
N GLY A 102 8.94 -2.18 -1.59
CA GLY A 102 8.75 -0.73 -1.63
C GLY A 102 8.05 -0.19 -0.37
N ASN A 103 7.01 -0.90 0.12
CA ASN A 103 6.28 -0.56 1.34
C ASN A 103 7.15 -0.47 2.60
N LEU A 104 8.23 -1.26 2.66
CA LEU A 104 9.16 -1.27 3.80
C LEU A 104 10.34 -0.32 3.59
N LEU A 105 10.90 -0.31 2.38
CA LEU A 105 12.13 0.42 2.10
C LEU A 105 11.91 1.93 2.08
N TRP A 106 10.84 2.42 1.44
CA TRP A 106 10.61 3.86 1.31
C TRP A 106 10.34 4.58 2.63
N PRO A 107 9.45 4.10 3.53
CA PRO A 107 9.25 4.76 4.82
C PRO A 107 10.49 4.77 5.69
N THR A 108 11.34 3.75 5.55
CA THR A 108 12.62 3.64 6.26
C THR A 108 13.62 4.66 5.73
N LEU A 109 13.80 4.76 4.41
CA LEU A 109 14.64 5.79 3.79
C LEU A 109 14.12 7.19 4.07
N PHE A 110 12.81 7.38 4.03
CA PHE A 110 12.17 8.66 4.32
C PHE A 110 12.42 9.09 5.77
N GLY A 111 12.28 8.16 6.73
CA GLY A 111 12.60 8.43 8.14
C GLY A 111 14.08 8.77 8.37
N MET A 112 14.97 8.10 7.66
CA MET A 112 16.40 8.39 7.70
C MET A 112 16.73 9.79 7.16
N ILE A 113 16.20 10.16 5.98
CA ILE A 113 16.60 11.38 5.27
C ILE A 113 15.88 12.62 5.81
N PHE A 114 14.56 12.53 6.05
CA PHE A 114 13.74 13.69 6.38
C PHE A 114 13.46 13.84 7.87
N LEU A 115 13.46 12.74 8.63
CA LEU A 115 13.15 12.75 10.07
C LEU A 115 14.41 12.62 10.94
N ASN A 116 15.60 12.55 10.33
CA ASN A 116 16.89 12.36 11.01
C ASN A 116 16.88 11.21 12.03
N GLU A 117 16.16 10.13 11.71
CA GLU A 117 16.11 8.96 12.57
C GLU A 117 17.49 8.29 12.66
N LYS A 118 17.90 7.94 13.89
CA LYS A 118 19.18 7.26 14.11
C LYS A 118 19.14 5.87 13.49
N ILE A 119 20.05 5.64 12.55
CA ILE A 119 20.19 4.37 11.84
C ILE A 119 21.06 3.45 12.69
N SER A 120 20.56 2.25 12.98
CA SER A 120 21.37 1.18 13.56
C SER A 120 22.06 0.40 12.45
N THR A 121 23.21 -0.23 12.75
CA THR A 121 23.85 -1.18 11.83
C THR A 121 22.90 -2.30 11.39
N THR A 122 21.97 -2.71 12.26
CA THR A 122 20.94 -3.72 11.94
C THR A 122 19.93 -3.23 10.90
N THR A 123 19.55 -1.95 10.91
CA THR A 123 18.63 -1.39 9.90
C THR A 123 19.26 -1.35 8.51
N ILE A 124 20.57 -1.06 8.42
CA ILE A 124 21.31 -1.08 7.14
C ILE A 124 21.32 -2.50 6.57
N ILE A 125 21.60 -3.51 7.40
CA ILE A 125 21.57 -4.92 7.00
C ILE A 125 20.18 -5.28 6.46
N GLY A 126 19.10 -4.87 7.15
CA GLY A 126 17.72 -5.09 6.71
C GLY A 126 17.42 -4.48 5.33
N ILE A 127 17.88 -3.25 5.08
CA ILE A 127 17.72 -2.59 3.76
C ILE A 127 18.40 -3.40 2.65
N VAL A 128 19.62 -3.90 2.90
CA VAL A 128 20.34 -4.73 1.94
C VAL A 128 19.57 -6.02 1.64
N PHE A 129 19.02 -6.69 2.66
CA PHE A 129 18.21 -7.89 2.46
C PHE A 129 16.93 -7.62 1.66
N ILE A 130 16.25 -6.49 1.89
CA ILE A 130 15.06 -6.11 1.13
C ILE A 130 15.41 -5.88 -0.34
N LEU A 131 16.52 -5.19 -0.63
CA LEU A 131 16.99 -4.99 -1.99
C LEU A 131 17.33 -6.32 -2.67
N LEU A 132 18.03 -7.22 -1.98
CA LEU A 132 18.32 -8.56 -2.51
C LEU A 132 17.03 -9.33 -2.81
N ALA A 133 16.07 -9.34 -1.88
CA ALA A 133 14.78 -9.99 -2.05
C ALA A 133 14.00 -9.42 -3.25
N PHE A 134 14.08 -8.11 -3.48
CA PHE A 134 13.48 -7.47 -4.66
C PHE A 134 14.10 -7.96 -5.98
N PHE A 135 15.42 -8.17 -6.04
CA PHE A 135 16.08 -8.64 -7.27
C PHE A 135 15.95 -10.14 -7.53
N VAL A 136 15.68 -10.96 -6.51
CA VAL A 136 15.56 -12.42 -6.65
C VAL A 136 14.57 -12.84 -7.76
N PRO A 137 13.33 -12.32 -7.81
CA PRO A 137 12.38 -12.67 -8.87
C PRO A 137 12.85 -12.30 -10.29
N PHE A 138 13.66 -11.25 -10.44
CA PHE A 138 14.20 -10.83 -11.74
C PHE A 138 15.34 -11.74 -12.22
N ILE A 139 16.15 -12.24 -11.29
CA ILE A 139 17.31 -13.11 -11.59
C ILE A 139 16.85 -14.55 -11.82
N PHE A 140 15.98 -15.06 -10.96
CA PHE A 140 15.61 -16.48 -10.95
C PHE A 140 14.40 -16.82 -11.82
N ASN A 141 13.90 -15.84 -12.60
CA ASN A 141 12.79 -15.94 -13.56
C ASN A 141 11.80 -17.06 -13.21
N TYR A 142 11.20 -16.95 -12.02
CA TYR A 142 10.34 -17.98 -11.45
C TYR A 142 9.07 -18.11 -12.32
N ASN A 143 9.12 -19.06 -13.25
CA ASN A 143 8.03 -19.57 -14.11
C ASN A 143 7.00 -18.52 -14.59
N GLU A 144 7.17 -18.00 -15.80
CA GLU A 144 6.30 -18.33 -16.95
C GLU A 144 6.59 -17.46 -18.19
N ILE A 145 6.58 -18.13 -19.33
CA ILE A 145 6.75 -17.60 -20.68
C ILE A 145 5.47 -16.85 -21.07
N LYS A 146 5.37 -15.55 -20.81
CA LYS A 146 4.51 -14.64 -21.58
C LYS A 146 5.37 -13.83 -22.53
N ASN A 147 4.89 -13.61 -23.76
CA ASN A 147 5.52 -12.87 -24.87
C ASN A 147 6.64 -11.88 -24.45
N ASP A 148 7.81 -11.99 -25.07
CA ASP A 148 9.04 -11.24 -24.73
C ASP A 148 8.91 -9.70 -24.74
N LYS A 149 7.92 -9.14 -25.44
CA LYS A 149 7.67 -7.68 -25.44
C LYS A 149 6.84 -7.23 -24.23
N THR A 150 5.87 -8.03 -23.80
CA THR A 150 5.01 -7.72 -22.65
C THR A 150 5.77 -7.83 -21.32
N THR A 151 6.78 -8.69 -21.24
CA THR A 151 7.61 -8.86 -20.04
C THR A 151 8.52 -7.66 -19.75
N LYS A 152 9.13 -7.05 -20.77
CA LYS A 152 10.00 -5.86 -20.58
C LYS A 152 9.24 -4.64 -20.04
N ILE A 153 8.06 -4.36 -20.59
CA ILE A 153 7.20 -3.28 -20.11
C ILE A 153 6.73 -3.59 -18.68
N GLY A 154 6.36 -4.85 -18.41
CA GLY A 154 6.02 -5.32 -17.06
C GLY A 154 7.13 -5.06 -16.03
N TYR A 155 8.39 -5.32 -16.36
CA TYR A 155 9.52 -5.05 -15.45
C TYR A 155 9.70 -3.56 -15.13
N ILE A 156 9.57 -2.67 -16.12
CA ILE A 156 9.65 -1.22 -15.91
C ILE A 156 8.51 -0.76 -14.98
N ILE A 157 7.30 -1.27 -15.21
CA ILE A 157 6.13 -0.96 -14.37
C ILE A 157 6.31 -1.52 -12.96
N CYS A 158 6.97 -2.67 -12.80
CA CYS A 158 7.29 -3.26 -11.50
C CYS A 158 8.25 -2.38 -10.69
N ILE A 159 9.26 -1.79 -11.35
CA ILE A 159 10.16 -0.81 -10.73
C ILE A 159 9.38 0.45 -10.33
N LEU A 160 8.51 0.97 -11.20
CA LEU A 160 7.65 2.11 -10.86
C LEU A 160 6.71 1.78 -9.68
N LEU A 161 6.16 0.58 -9.62
CA LEU A 161 5.32 0.12 -8.52
C LEU A 161 6.10 0.05 -7.21
N PHE A 162 7.34 -0.46 -7.25
CA PHE A 162 8.24 -0.43 -6.10
C PHE A 162 8.49 1.01 -5.61
N LEU A 163 8.65 1.97 -6.53
CA LEU A 163 8.84 3.38 -6.16
C LEU A 163 7.60 3.98 -5.48
N VAL A 164 6.40 3.73 -6.02
CA VAL A 164 5.17 4.38 -5.53
C VAL A 164 4.62 3.73 -4.26
N SER A 165 4.74 2.40 -4.13
CA SER A 165 4.05 1.62 -3.08
C SER A 165 4.28 2.15 -1.65
N GLY A 166 5.52 2.48 -1.28
CA GLY A 166 5.83 2.93 0.08
C GLY A 166 5.62 4.42 0.37
N HIS A 167 5.18 5.22 -0.59
CA HIS A 167 4.95 6.65 -0.36
C HIS A 167 3.75 6.92 0.57
N VAL A 168 2.71 6.08 0.53
CA VAL A 168 1.54 6.21 1.43
C VAL A 168 1.97 6.13 2.89
N ASN A 169 2.81 5.15 3.22
CA ASN A 169 3.33 4.96 4.56
C ASN A 169 4.23 6.13 5.01
N SER A 170 4.98 6.73 4.07
CA SER A 170 5.79 7.92 4.34
C SER A 170 4.91 9.14 4.64
N ILE A 171 3.81 9.33 3.89
CA ILE A 171 2.81 10.37 4.13
C ILE A 171 2.12 10.17 5.49
N ASN A 172 1.70 8.94 5.80
CA ASN A 172 1.10 8.62 7.09
C ASN A 172 2.06 8.95 8.25
N LYS A 173 3.35 8.65 8.08
CA LYS A 173 4.39 8.99 9.06
C LYS A 173 4.53 10.50 9.24
N LEU A 174 4.53 11.27 8.15
CA LEU A 174 4.52 12.74 8.20
C LEU A 174 3.29 13.27 8.93
N PHE A 175 2.10 12.72 8.66
CA PHE A 175 0.87 13.10 9.36
C PHE A 175 0.99 12.85 10.86
N THR A 176 1.46 11.66 11.27
CA THR A 176 1.63 11.33 12.71
C THR A 176 2.63 12.22 13.45
N LEU A 177 3.54 12.86 12.73
CA LEU A 177 4.54 13.77 13.28
C LEU A 177 4.15 15.25 13.09
N SER A 178 3.06 15.51 12.38
CA SER A 178 2.56 16.86 12.16
C SER A 178 1.85 17.38 13.41
N ASN A 179 1.76 18.71 13.54
CA ASN A 179 1.04 19.36 14.65
C ASN A 179 -0.49 19.32 14.48
N SER A 180 -1.03 18.38 13.70
CA SER A 180 -2.48 18.28 13.51
C SER A 180 -3.17 17.87 14.81
N SER A 181 -4.29 18.50 15.12
CA SER A 181 -5.15 18.10 16.25
C SER A 181 -6.01 16.87 15.96
N THR A 182 -6.03 16.41 14.70
CA THR A 182 -6.89 15.33 14.24
C THR A 182 -6.37 13.97 14.73
N SER A 183 -7.27 13.12 15.22
CA SER A 183 -6.92 11.76 15.61
C SER A 183 -6.52 10.90 14.38
N ASN A 184 -5.65 9.91 14.59
CA ASN A 184 -5.27 8.96 13.52
C ASN A 184 -6.48 8.22 12.93
N SER A 185 -7.47 7.85 13.77
CA SER A 185 -8.69 7.19 13.33
C SER A 185 -9.52 8.09 12.41
N SER A 186 -9.70 9.36 12.78
CA SER A 186 -10.41 10.35 11.96
C SER A 186 -9.69 10.58 10.62
N TYR A 187 -8.36 10.68 10.63
CA TYR A 187 -7.54 10.80 9.42
C TYR A 187 -7.70 9.60 8.47
N LEU A 188 -7.63 8.38 9.00
CA LEU A 188 -7.81 7.16 8.22
C LEU A 188 -9.24 7.05 7.65
N SER A 189 -10.25 7.52 8.39
CA SER A 189 -11.62 7.62 7.87
C SER A 189 -11.67 8.60 6.68
N TRP A 190 -11.05 9.77 6.80
CA TRP A 190 -10.99 10.76 5.70
C TRP A 190 -10.29 10.24 4.44
N ILE A 191 -9.19 9.50 4.57
CA ILE A 191 -8.56 8.85 3.41
C ILE A 191 -9.58 7.98 2.67
N ASN A 192 -10.32 7.14 3.40
CA ASN A 192 -11.27 6.22 2.79
C ASN A 192 -12.52 6.93 2.23
N ILE A 193 -12.99 7.99 2.90
CA ILE A 193 -14.10 8.84 2.41
C ILE A 193 -13.72 9.55 1.11
N ILE A 194 -12.49 10.07 0.99
CA ILE A 194 -11.99 10.72 -0.23
C ILE A 194 -11.68 9.70 -1.33
N MET A 195 -11.24 8.49 -0.95
CA MET A 195 -10.93 7.42 -1.89
C MET A 195 -12.16 6.92 -2.62
N PHE A 196 -13.30 6.79 -1.94
CA PHE A 196 -14.55 6.32 -2.53
C PHE A 196 -14.97 7.10 -3.81
N PRO A 197 -15.14 8.44 -3.81
CA PRO A 197 -15.51 9.19 -5.01
C PRO A 197 -14.41 9.20 -6.07
N LEU A 198 -13.13 9.16 -5.69
CA LEU A 198 -12.01 9.11 -6.63
C LEU A 198 -12.01 7.79 -7.42
N VAL A 199 -12.18 6.67 -6.72
CA VAL A 199 -12.27 5.34 -7.32
C VAL A 199 -13.53 5.24 -8.20
N LEU A 200 -14.65 5.80 -7.75
CA LEU A 200 -15.89 5.86 -8.53
C LEU A 200 -15.72 6.69 -9.81
N LEU A 201 -15.05 7.85 -9.73
CA LEU A 201 -14.77 8.68 -10.89
C LEU A 201 -13.92 7.91 -11.91
N VAL A 202 -12.83 7.28 -11.48
CA VAL A 202 -11.98 6.47 -12.36
C VAL A 202 -12.76 5.30 -12.98
N PHE A 203 -13.66 4.68 -12.22
CA PHE A 203 -14.53 3.60 -12.71
C PHE A 203 -15.48 4.05 -13.82
N VAL A 204 -16.03 5.27 -13.76
CA VAL A 204 -16.94 5.82 -14.80
C VAL A 204 -16.22 6.06 -16.12
N PHE A 205 -14.90 6.32 -16.11
CA PHE A 205 -14.11 6.56 -17.31
C PHE A 205 -13.48 5.30 -17.93
N LEU A 206 -13.77 4.11 -17.37
CA LEU A 206 -13.25 2.80 -17.77
C LEU A 206 -14.31 1.97 -18.47
#